data_AF-A0A436QPH4-F1
#
_entry.id   AF-A0A436QPH4-F1
#
_cell.length_a   1.000
_cell.length_b   1.000
_cell.length_c   1.000
_cell.angle_alpha   90.00
_cell.angle_beta   90.00
_cell.angle_gamma   90.00
#
_symmetry.space_group_name_H-M   'P 1'
#
loop_
_entity.id
_entity.type
_entity.pdbx_description
1 polymer ?
#
loop_
_entity_poly.entity_id
_entity_poly.type
_entity_poly.pdbx_seq_one_letter_code
_entity_poly.pdbx_strand_id
1 'polypeptide(L)' 'MKVIQVTDVHLGRLREIRYGANLNERLDRCIDHINQRHSDAALCIFT' A
#
# COMPACT_ATOMS: atom_id res chain seq x y z
N MET A 1 3.87 15.59 -14.09
CA MET A 1 2.71 14.92 -13.46
C MET A 1 3.17 13.57 -12.96
N LYS A 2 2.97 13.27 -11.69
CA LYS A 2 3.40 12.02 -11.05
C LYS A 2 2.18 11.18 -10.71
N VAL A 3 2.24 9.89 -11.03
CA VAL A 3 1.20 8.90 -10.75
C VAL A 3 1.82 7.75 -9.98
N ILE A 4 1.10 7.24 -8.99
CA ILE A 4 1.46 6.04 -8.25
C ILE A 4 0.49 4.93 -8.65
N GLN A 5 1.03 3.75 -8.99
CA GLN A 5 0.22 2.56 -9.20
C GLN A 5 0.58 1.53 -8.13
N VAL A 6 -0.46 1.03 -7.45
CA VAL A 6 -0.36 -0.04 -6.46
C VAL A 6 -1.12 -1.25 -7.03
N THR A 7 -0.50 -2.41 -7.01
CA THR A 7 -1.08 -3.66 -7.54
C THR A 7 -0.90 -4.77 -6.52
N ASP A 8 -1.69 -5.85 -6.66
CA ASP A 8 -1.46 -7.12 -5.96
C ASP A 8 -1.37 -6.98 -4.43
N VAL A 9 -2.27 -6.16 -3.87
CA VAL A 9 -2.29 -5.88 -2.43
C VAL A 9 -2.55 -7.15 -1.60
N HIS A 10 -3.31 -8.11 -2.18
CA HIS A 10 -3.57 -9.43 -1.61
C HIS A 10 -3.96 -9.42 -0.12
N LEU A 11 -4.86 -8.53 0.29
CA LEU A 11 -5.28 -8.44 1.69
C LEU A 11 -5.77 -9.79 2.24
N GLY A 12 -5.41 -10.05 3.51
CA GLY A 12 -5.85 -11.20 4.28
C GLY A 12 -6.86 -10.81 5.35
N ARG A 13 -7.34 -11.80 6.10
CA ARG A 13 -8.18 -11.58 7.29
C ARG A 13 -7.44 -10.74 8.33
N LEU A 14 -8.18 -10.12 9.23
CA LEU A 14 -7.61 -9.36 10.33
C LEU A 14 -6.62 -10.23 11.14
N ARG A 15 -5.39 -9.74 11.33
CA ARG A 15 -4.26 -10.43 11.99
C ARG A 15 -3.76 -11.70 11.28
N GLU A 16 -4.21 -11.98 10.05
CA GLU A 16 -3.68 -13.08 9.26
C GLU A 16 -2.23 -12.79 8.83
N ILE A 17 -1.35 -13.76 9.09
CA ILE A 17 0.03 -13.74 8.62
C ILE A 17 0.13 -14.61 7.38
N ARG A 18 0.54 -14.01 6.26
CA ARG A 18 0.87 -14.74 5.03
C ARG A 18 2.30 -14.41 4.60
N TYR A 19 3.03 -15.43 4.17
CA TYR A 19 4.43 -15.27 3.75
C TYR A 19 5.30 -14.56 4.80
N GLY A 20 5.02 -14.79 6.10
CA GLY A 20 5.75 -14.17 7.21
C GLY A 20 5.41 -12.71 7.50
N ALA A 21 4.39 -12.12 6.87
CA ALA A 21 3.96 -10.74 7.12
C ALA A 21 2.46 -10.62 7.35
N ASN A 22 2.06 -9.67 8.20
CA ASN A 22 0.69 -9.17 8.23
C ASN A 22 0.49 -8.26 7.02
N LEU A 23 -0.35 -8.70 6.07
CA LEU A 23 -0.52 -7.99 4.79
C LEU A 23 -1.29 -6.66 4.95
N ASN A 24 -2.15 -6.55 5.97
CA ASN A 24 -2.83 -5.29 6.28
C ASN A 24 -1.83 -4.24 6.76
N GLU A 25 -0.99 -4.58 7.75
CA GLU A 25 0.06 -3.67 8.24
C GLU A 25 1.08 -3.32 7.15
N ARG A 26 1.30 -4.22 6.19
CA ARG A 26 2.19 -3.97 5.05
C ARG A 26 1.58 -2.93 4.10
N LEU A 27 0.27 -2.98 3.85
CA LEU A 27 -0.43 -1.94 3.10
C LEU A 27 -0.40 -0.61 3.87
N ASP A 28 -0.68 -0.62 5.18
CA ASP A 28 -0.66 0.60 6.00
C ASP A 28 0.70 1.32 5.90
N ARG A 29 1.81 0.58 6.05
CA ARG A 29 3.16 1.14 5.87
C ARG A 29 3.41 1.67 4.46
N CYS A 30 2.85 1.04 3.44
CA CYS A 30 2.96 1.52 2.06
C CYS A 30 2.24 2.86 1.88
N ILE A 31 1.02 2.97 2.41
CA ILE A 31 0.22 4.20 2.40
C ILE A 31 0.95 5.32 3.16
N ASP A 32 1.46 5.04 4.35
CA ASP A 32 2.22 6.01 5.14
C ASP A 32 3.45 6.53 4.39
N HIS A 33 4.19 5.64 3.74
CA HIS A 33 5.35 6.01 2.94
C HIS A 33 4.97 6.90 1.75
N ILE A 34 3.88 6.57 1.04
CA ILE A 34 3.34 7.38 -0.05
C ILE A 34 2.98 8.78 0.46
N ASN A 35 2.23 8.86 1.55
CA ASN A 35 1.79 10.14 2.11
C ASN A 35 2.98 11.01 2.57
N GLN A 36 4.02 10.41 3.15
CA GLN A 36 5.19 11.15 3.65
C GLN A 36 6.12 11.65 2.54
N ARG A 37 6.24 10.92 1.42
CA ARG A 37 7.30 11.16 0.41
C ARG A 37 6.78 11.55 -0.96
N HIS A 38 5.50 11.33 -1.22
CA HIS A 38 4.90 11.46 -2.54
C HIS A 38 3.57 12.21 -2.49
N SER A 39 3.44 13.17 -1.57
CA SER A 39 2.30 14.08 -1.47
C SER A 39 2.10 14.95 -2.73
N ASP A 40 3.11 15.02 -3.59
CA ASP A 40 3.09 15.68 -4.90
C ASP A 40 2.45 14.84 -6.01
N ALA A 41 2.09 13.58 -5.73
CA ALA A 41 1.43 12.73 -6.72
C ALA A 41 0.04 13.28 -7.08
N ALA A 42 -0.25 13.37 -8.37
CA ALA A 42 -1.53 13.84 -8.87
C ALA A 42 -2.63 12.76 -8.78
N LEU A 43 -2.23 11.48 -8.78
CA LEU A 43 -3.14 10.34 -8.75
C LEU A 43 -2.47 9.10 -8.16
N CYS A 44 -3.23 8.31 -7.40
CA CYS A 44 -2.86 6.98 -6.95
C CYS A 44 -3.92 5.98 -7.43
N ILE A 45 -3.51 4.94 -8.15
CA ILE A 45 -4.40 3.94 -8.76
C ILE A 45 -4.11 2.58 -8.15
N PHE A 46 -5.16 1.87 -7.75
CA PHE A 46 -5.08 0.49 -7.29
C PHE A 46 -5.63 -0.42 -8.39
N THR A 47 -4.83 -1.39 -8.82
CA THR A 47 -5.18 -2.40 -9.83
C THR A 47 -5.20 -3.80 -9.25
#